data_AF-A0A7W9M3J3-F1
#
_entry.id   AF-A0A7W9M3J3-F1
#
_cell.length_a   1.000
_cell.length_b   1.000
_cell.length_c   1.000
_cell.angle_alpha   90.00
_cell.angle_beta   90.00
_cell.angle_gamma   90.00
#
_symmetry.space_group_name_H-M   'P 1'
#
loop_
_entity.id
_entity.type
_entity.pdbx_description
1 polymer ?
#
loop_
_entity_poly.entity_id
_entity_poly.type
_entity_poly.pdbx_seq_one_letter_code
_entity_poly.pdbx_strand_id
1 'polypeptide(L)'
;MIRKQPVPVRMPHHGHAAGRSLEAELLGDEERPVVRRPPTRAVKLAGVATGAIVLFAAVSAASFLAGNRPTGPEQSPAAAPAAINGASALRPDVLSAELGGARPQPATAPARHGAPPAADPPAESAVVVPPSNLVVGPNPQVDVVRRFFELLPANPADASRLLSRDLLGGDAGDFVASWDDVQAITIESTTLRPDGTVLAVVSMQERTGRWMRVEQVFRLTDTTVPRIVAAEVLSAQRS
;
A
#
# COMPACT_ATOMS: atom_id res chain seq x y z
N MET A 1 -11.95 -46.01 32.56
CA MET A 1 -13.05 -46.58 31.72
C MET A 1 -13.26 -45.67 30.49
N ILE A 2 -14.16 -46.02 29.57
CA ILE A 2 -14.04 -45.65 28.14
C ILE A 2 -15.15 -44.71 27.64
N ARG A 3 -14.74 -43.62 26.95
CA ARG A 3 -15.39 -42.79 25.90
C ARG A 3 -16.89 -42.45 25.99
N LYS A 4 -17.20 -41.18 25.64
CA LYS A 4 -18.03 -40.86 24.46
C LYS A 4 -17.57 -39.53 23.83
N GLN A 5 -17.82 -39.36 22.53
CA GLN A 5 -17.38 -38.22 21.71
C GLN A 5 -18.56 -37.27 21.42
N PRO A 6 -18.30 -35.97 21.12
CA PRO A 6 -19.32 -35.06 20.60
C PRO A 6 -19.73 -35.42 19.16
N VAL A 7 -20.91 -34.99 18.75
CA VAL A 7 -21.50 -35.24 17.42
C VAL A 7 -21.80 -33.90 16.72
N PRO A 8 -21.58 -33.75 15.39
CA PRO A 8 -21.79 -32.46 14.70
C PRO A 8 -23.27 -32.13 14.47
N VAL A 9 -23.64 -30.86 14.62
CA VAL A 9 -24.95 -30.32 14.24
C VAL A 9 -24.96 -29.97 12.75
N ARG A 10 -26.02 -30.34 12.03
CA ARG A 10 -26.22 -30.01 10.61
C ARG A 10 -27.05 -28.73 10.46
N MET A 11 -26.70 -27.88 9.49
CA MET A 11 -27.52 -26.74 9.09
C MET A 11 -28.68 -27.18 8.17
N PRO A 12 -29.91 -26.69 8.36
CA PRO A 12 -30.98 -26.83 7.38
C PRO A 12 -30.81 -25.84 6.23
N HIS A 13 -31.10 -26.27 5.00
CA HIS A 13 -31.39 -25.35 3.89
C HIS A 13 -32.85 -24.91 3.97
N HIS A 14 -33.11 -23.63 3.75
CA HIS A 14 -34.44 -23.13 3.38
C HIS A 14 -34.41 -22.66 1.92
N GLY A 15 -35.53 -22.80 1.22
CA GLY A 15 -35.67 -22.35 -0.16
C GLY A 15 -37.13 -22.15 -0.56
N HIS A 16 -37.32 -21.76 -1.82
CA HIS A 16 -38.61 -21.55 -2.48
C HIS A 16 -39.50 -20.40 -1.98
N ALA A 17 -39.63 -19.39 -2.85
CA ALA A 17 -40.86 -18.61 -3.02
C ALA A 17 -41.08 -18.42 -4.53
N ALA A 18 -42.30 -18.65 -5.02
CA ALA A 18 -42.64 -18.53 -6.44
C ALA A 18 -44.10 -18.08 -6.64
N GLY A 19 -44.31 -17.15 -7.57
CA GLY A 19 -45.59 -16.75 -8.16
C GLY A 19 -45.33 -16.25 -9.59
N ARG A 20 -46.02 -16.72 -10.64
CA ARG A 20 -47.46 -16.53 -10.98
C ARG A 20 -47.77 -15.04 -11.17
N SER A 21 -48.10 -14.55 -12.37
CA SER A 21 -49.16 -14.98 -13.32
C SER A 21 -48.70 -14.79 -14.78
N LEU A 22 -49.23 -15.46 -15.82
CA LEU A 22 -50.63 -15.68 -16.22
C LEU A 22 -51.37 -14.41 -16.68
N GLU A 23 -50.87 -13.78 -17.75
CA GLU A 23 -51.68 -12.97 -18.68
C GLU A 23 -51.48 -13.48 -20.11
N ALA A 24 -52.28 -14.50 -20.44
CA ALA A 24 -52.69 -14.81 -21.81
C ALA A 24 -54.23 -14.80 -21.82
N GLU A 25 -54.84 -14.78 -23.00
CA GLU A 25 -56.28 -15.06 -23.17
C GLU A 25 -57.25 -13.99 -22.64
N LEU A 26 -57.10 -12.75 -23.13
CA LEU A 26 -58.23 -11.81 -23.23
C LEU A 26 -58.12 -10.99 -24.53
N LEU A 27 -59.20 -10.99 -25.33
CA LEU A 27 -59.40 -10.33 -26.65
C LEU A 27 -58.75 -10.99 -27.89
N GLY A 28 -59.58 -11.71 -28.65
CA GLY A 28 -59.59 -11.74 -30.12
C GLY A 28 -61.00 -11.33 -30.61
N ASP A 29 -61.47 -11.51 -31.86
CA ASP A 29 -60.86 -11.77 -33.20
C ASP A 29 -62.04 -11.59 -34.22
N GLU A 30 -61.94 -11.32 -35.53
CA GLU A 30 -60.86 -11.12 -36.51
C GLU A 30 -61.33 -10.03 -37.50
N GLU A 31 -60.46 -9.14 -38.02
CA GLU A 31 -60.76 -8.42 -39.29
C GLU A 31 -59.55 -8.41 -40.25
N ARG A 32 -59.84 -8.61 -41.54
CA ARG A 32 -58.92 -8.77 -42.69
C ARG A 32 -58.96 -7.47 -43.56
N PRO A 33 -58.23 -7.27 -44.70
CA PRO A 33 -57.68 -8.30 -45.60
C PRO A 33 -56.46 -7.98 -46.53
N VAL A 34 -56.15 -8.96 -47.41
CA VAL A 34 -55.44 -8.93 -48.72
C VAL A 34 -53.89 -8.79 -48.83
N VAL A 35 -53.39 -9.40 -49.92
CA VAL A 35 -52.10 -9.23 -50.66
C VAL A 35 -50.95 -10.21 -50.32
N ARG A 36 -50.24 -10.64 -51.38
CA ARG A 36 -49.16 -11.66 -51.38
C ARG A 36 -47.85 -11.08 -51.95
N ARG A 37 -46.71 -11.66 -51.54
CA ARG A 37 -45.35 -11.55 -52.13
C ARG A 37 -44.68 -10.16 -52.03
N PRO A 38 -43.33 -10.10 -52.16
CA PRO A 38 -42.33 -10.97 -51.53
C PRO A 38 -41.34 -10.13 -50.67
N PRO A 39 -40.63 -10.72 -49.69
CA PRO A 39 -39.66 -9.98 -48.89
C PRO A 39 -38.50 -9.47 -49.76
N THR A 40 -38.36 -8.16 -49.87
CA THR A 40 -37.22 -7.50 -50.50
C THR A 40 -35.93 -7.75 -49.72
N ARG A 41 -34.82 -7.90 -50.43
CA ARG A 41 -33.50 -8.08 -49.79
C ARG A 41 -33.00 -6.76 -49.16
N ALA A 42 -32.32 -6.91 -48.04
CA ALA A 42 -31.30 -5.98 -47.51
C ALA A 42 -31.74 -4.54 -47.12
N VAL A 43 -32.46 -4.39 -46.01
CA VAL A 43 -32.24 -3.28 -45.05
C VAL A 43 -32.40 -3.75 -43.59
N LYS A 44 -31.38 -4.40 -43.01
CA LYS A 44 -31.20 -4.55 -41.54
C LYS A 44 -29.71 -4.62 -41.17
N LEU A 45 -28.98 -3.56 -41.51
CA LEU A 45 -27.60 -3.32 -41.05
C LEU A 45 -27.45 -1.86 -40.57
N ALA A 46 -28.40 -1.44 -39.73
CA ALA A 46 -28.41 -0.14 -39.05
C ALA A 46 -28.82 -0.39 -37.59
N GLY A 47 -27.92 -0.14 -36.64
CA GLY A 47 -28.16 -0.40 -35.22
C GLY A 47 -26.92 -0.66 -34.35
N VAL A 48 -25.75 -0.96 -34.94
CA VAL A 48 -24.50 -1.20 -34.20
C VAL A 48 -23.35 -0.37 -34.80
N ALA A 49 -23.50 0.95 -34.78
CA ALA A 49 -22.48 1.88 -35.30
C ALA A 49 -22.35 3.21 -34.52
N THR A 50 -23.26 3.53 -33.60
CA THR A 50 -23.40 4.89 -33.03
C THR A 50 -23.13 4.97 -31.51
N GLY A 51 -22.54 3.94 -30.91
CA GLY A 51 -22.16 3.94 -29.49
C GLY A 51 -20.70 4.31 -29.20
N ALA A 52 -19.78 4.03 -30.13
CA ALA A 52 -18.33 4.03 -29.84
C ALA A 52 -17.64 5.41 -29.84
N ILE A 53 -18.27 6.44 -30.41
CA ILE A 53 -17.60 7.74 -30.67
C ILE A 53 -17.79 8.75 -29.53
N VAL A 54 -18.90 8.69 -28.78
CA VAL A 54 -19.20 9.66 -27.71
C VAL A 54 -18.30 9.47 -26.47
N LEU A 55 -17.85 8.23 -26.21
CA LEU A 55 -17.07 7.89 -25.02
C LEU A 55 -15.63 8.43 -25.01
N PHE A 56 -15.10 8.83 -26.18
CA PHE A 56 -13.75 9.42 -26.29
C PHE A 56 -13.69 10.92 -25.94
N ALA A 57 -14.82 11.59 -25.76
CA ALA A 57 -14.88 13.04 -25.50
C ALA A 57 -14.64 13.45 -24.03
N ALA A 58 -14.60 12.50 -23.09
CA ALA A 58 -14.63 12.77 -21.65
C ALA A 58 -13.25 12.90 -20.96
N VAL A 59 -12.14 12.74 -21.69
CA VAL A 59 -10.78 12.61 -21.10
C VAL A 59 -9.97 13.91 -21.18
N SER A 60 -10.41 14.91 -21.95
CA SER A 60 -9.60 16.08 -22.32
C SER A 60 -9.69 17.30 -21.38
N ALA A 61 -10.33 17.17 -20.21
CA ALA A 61 -10.63 18.31 -19.32
C ALA A 61 -9.52 18.67 -18.31
N ALA A 62 -8.54 17.79 -18.07
CA ALA A 62 -7.47 18.03 -17.08
C ALA A 62 -6.31 18.89 -17.65
N SER A 63 -5.89 18.64 -18.89
CA SER A 63 -4.64 19.19 -19.44
C SER A 63 -4.67 20.70 -19.70
N PHE A 64 -5.84 21.30 -19.94
CA PHE A 64 -5.94 22.72 -20.26
C PHE A 64 -5.70 23.66 -19.07
N LEU A 65 -5.80 23.18 -17.83
CA LEU A 65 -5.51 24.00 -16.65
C LEU A 65 -4.00 24.22 -16.40
N ALA A 66 -3.14 23.48 -17.10
CA ALA A 66 -1.69 23.67 -17.06
C ALA A 66 -1.16 24.61 -18.16
N GLY A 67 -1.93 24.83 -19.23
CA GLY A 67 -1.40 25.40 -20.48
C GLY A 67 -1.45 26.92 -20.63
N ASN A 68 -2.20 27.66 -19.79
CA ASN A 68 -2.52 29.06 -20.07
C ASN A 68 -2.54 29.99 -18.83
N ARG A 69 -1.45 30.00 -18.04
CA ARG A 69 -1.20 31.11 -17.12
C ARG A 69 -0.71 32.34 -17.91
N PRO A 70 -1.30 33.53 -17.75
CA PRO A 70 -0.72 34.76 -18.28
C PRO A 70 0.61 35.04 -17.58
N THR A 71 1.52 35.74 -18.28
CA THR A 71 2.88 36.05 -17.80
C THR A 71 2.86 37.11 -16.69
N GLY A 72 2.62 36.67 -15.46
CA GLY A 72 2.95 37.39 -14.23
C GLY A 72 4.35 37.01 -13.69
N PRO A 73 4.93 37.81 -12.78
CA PRO A 73 6.26 37.56 -12.23
C PRO A 73 6.33 36.24 -11.43
N GLU A 74 7.54 35.69 -11.38
CA GLU A 74 7.88 34.32 -10.94
C GLU A 74 7.06 33.76 -9.76
N GLN A 75 6.05 32.95 -10.08
CA GLN A 75 5.68 31.86 -9.19
C GLN A 75 6.71 30.74 -9.39
N SER A 76 7.62 30.58 -8.43
CA SER A 76 8.57 29.46 -8.41
C SER A 76 7.82 28.13 -8.62
N PRO A 77 8.37 27.17 -9.39
CA PRO A 77 7.76 25.86 -9.51
C PRO A 77 7.53 25.25 -8.12
N ALA A 78 6.29 24.85 -7.84
CA ALA A 78 6.01 24.04 -6.67
C ALA A 78 6.82 22.74 -6.80
N ALA A 79 7.84 22.57 -5.96
CA ALA A 79 8.69 21.41 -6.02
C ALA A 79 7.84 20.14 -5.89
N ALA A 80 8.11 19.15 -6.76
CA ALA A 80 7.49 17.84 -6.60
C ALA A 80 7.81 17.28 -5.20
N PRO A 81 6.88 16.56 -4.54
CA PRO A 81 7.15 15.95 -3.25
C PRO A 81 8.45 15.15 -3.28
N ALA A 82 9.32 15.38 -2.30
CA ALA A 82 10.59 14.67 -2.22
C ALA A 82 10.32 13.18 -1.95
N ALA A 83 10.82 12.29 -2.82
CA ALA A 83 10.64 10.85 -2.66
C ALA A 83 11.33 10.37 -1.37
N ILE A 84 10.55 9.90 -0.40
CA ILE A 84 11.05 9.56 0.94
C ILE A 84 11.59 8.12 0.90
N ASN A 85 12.91 8.02 0.89
CA ASN A 85 13.66 6.81 0.56
C ASN A 85 14.71 6.45 1.64
N GLY A 86 15.13 5.19 1.65
CA GLY A 86 16.20 4.71 2.52
C GLY A 86 15.81 4.77 4.01
N ALA A 87 16.73 5.20 4.87
CA ALA A 87 16.47 5.34 6.30
C ALA A 87 15.29 6.29 6.60
N SER A 88 15.14 7.37 5.84
CA SER A 88 14.04 8.32 6.00
C SER A 88 12.66 7.73 5.68
N ALA A 89 12.59 6.66 4.88
CA ALA A 89 11.35 5.93 4.65
C ALA A 89 10.88 5.17 5.92
N LEU A 90 11.81 4.80 6.80
CA LEU A 90 11.53 4.02 8.02
C LEU A 90 11.42 4.89 9.28
N ARG A 91 11.20 6.20 9.10
CA ARG A 91 11.15 7.21 10.16
C ARG A 91 9.76 7.86 10.20
N PRO A 92 8.85 7.44 11.10
CA PRO A 92 7.48 7.95 11.11
C PRO A 92 7.44 9.42 11.55
N ASP A 93 8.42 9.90 12.31
CA ASP A 93 8.58 11.32 12.67
C ASP A 93 8.77 12.22 11.43
N VAL A 94 9.59 11.78 10.47
CA VAL A 94 9.80 12.45 9.17
C VAL A 94 8.52 12.46 8.34
N LEU A 95 7.80 11.32 8.27
CA LEU A 95 6.52 11.23 7.56
C LEU A 95 5.47 12.17 8.17
N SER A 96 5.36 12.19 9.50
CA SER A 96 4.41 13.05 10.22
C SER A 96 4.75 14.54 10.14
N ALA A 97 6.02 14.91 9.96
CA ALA A 97 6.46 16.28 9.69
C ALA A 97 6.07 16.76 8.28
N GLU A 98 6.35 15.94 7.25
CA GLU A 98 5.96 16.22 5.86
C GLU A 98 4.43 16.32 5.72
N LEU A 99 3.67 15.37 6.28
CA LEU A 99 2.20 15.46 6.36
C LEU A 99 1.69 16.58 7.28
N GLY A 100 2.57 17.19 8.08
CA GLY A 100 2.27 18.38 8.86
C GLY A 100 2.42 19.69 8.09
N GLY A 101 3.02 19.68 6.90
CA GLY A 101 3.51 20.89 6.24
C GLY A 101 4.65 21.58 7.01
N ALA A 102 5.19 20.91 8.03
CA ALA A 102 6.23 21.44 8.92
C ALA A 102 7.60 21.20 8.30
N ARG A 103 7.89 21.99 7.25
CA ARG A 103 9.15 21.95 6.49
C ARG A 103 10.35 21.88 7.44
N PRO A 104 11.16 20.80 7.42
CA PRO A 104 12.30 20.67 8.31
C PRO A 104 13.27 21.84 8.11
N GLN A 105 13.42 22.67 9.14
CA GLN A 105 14.37 23.77 9.13
C GLN A 105 15.77 23.18 9.29
N PRO A 106 16.72 23.39 8.33
CA PRO A 106 18.04 22.81 8.44
C PRO A 106 18.74 23.31 9.70
N ALA A 107 19.04 22.40 10.62
CA ALA A 107 19.77 22.73 11.83
C ALA A 107 21.20 23.14 11.45
N THR A 108 21.52 24.43 11.59
CA THR A 108 22.83 24.99 11.24
C THR A 108 23.92 24.41 12.14
N ALA A 109 24.55 23.33 11.71
CA ALA A 109 25.64 22.69 12.44
C ALA A 109 26.84 23.66 12.57
N PRO A 110 27.28 24.02 13.79
CA PRO A 110 28.44 24.88 13.98
C PRO A 110 29.72 24.09 13.68
N ALA A 111 30.28 24.27 12.48
CA ALA A 111 31.53 23.62 12.09
C ALA A 111 32.68 23.98 13.05
N ARG A 112 33.28 22.96 13.68
CA ARG A 112 34.56 23.07 14.38
C ARG A 112 35.48 21.94 13.93
N HIS A 113 36.55 22.30 13.22
CA HIS A 113 37.69 21.40 13.02
C HIS A 113 38.36 21.09 14.36
N GLY A 114 38.79 19.85 14.56
CA GLY A 114 39.53 19.44 15.75
C GLY A 114 39.76 17.93 15.78
N ALA A 115 40.91 17.48 15.27
CA ALA A 115 41.34 16.09 15.32
C ALA A 115 42.87 15.99 15.22
N PRO A 116 43.52 14.91 15.69
CA PRO A 116 43.10 13.93 16.70
C PRO A 116 44.03 13.99 17.94
N PRO A 117 43.97 13.02 18.88
CA PRO A 117 44.85 11.85 18.73
C PRO A 117 44.14 10.51 18.96
N ALA A 118 44.86 9.41 18.73
CA ALA A 118 44.31 8.06 18.74
C ALA A 118 44.12 7.46 20.15
N ALA A 119 43.12 6.58 20.27
CA ALA A 119 43.02 5.55 21.29
C ALA A 119 42.48 4.27 20.63
N ASP A 120 43.04 3.11 20.96
CA ASP A 120 42.81 1.84 20.29
C ASP A 120 41.95 0.90 21.17
N PRO A 121 40.70 0.58 20.79
CA PRO A 121 39.85 -0.35 21.53
C PRO A 121 40.04 -1.80 21.05
N PRO A 122 40.06 -2.80 21.95
CA PRO A 122 40.33 -4.19 21.56
C PRO A 122 39.22 -4.77 20.68
N ALA A 123 39.62 -5.59 19.70
CA ALA A 123 38.71 -6.27 18.78
C ALA A 123 37.99 -7.45 19.46
N GLU A 124 36.97 -7.16 20.27
CA GLU A 124 36.03 -8.19 20.72
C GLU A 124 35.21 -8.72 19.53
N SER A 125 35.50 -9.95 19.13
CA SER A 125 34.72 -10.70 18.14
C SER A 125 33.34 -11.05 18.71
N ALA A 126 32.42 -10.09 18.67
CA ALA A 126 31.02 -10.29 19.02
C ALA A 126 30.42 -11.36 18.10
N VAL A 127 30.27 -12.58 18.62
CA VAL A 127 29.65 -13.70 17.93
C VAL A 127 28.19 -13.33 17.65
N VAL A 128 27.91 -12.99 16.39
CA VAL A 128 26.55 -12.65 15.93
C VAL A 128 25.71 -13.93 15.95
N VAL A 129 25.05 -14.19 17.08
CA VAL A 129 24.00 -15.20 17.17
C VAL A 129 22.78 -14.65 16.42
N PRO A 130 22.37 -15.24 15.29
CA PRO A 130 21.16 -14.81 14.60
C PRO A 130 19.92 -15.15 15.45
N PRO A 131 18.86 -14.32 15.43
CA PRO A 131 17.57 -14.66 16.03
C PRO A 131 16.85 -15.73 15.17
N SER A 132 17.28 -16.98 15.27
CA SER A 132 16.89 -18.13 14.44
C SER A 132 15.47 -18.69 14.70
N ASN A 133 14.51 -17.81 14.97
CA ASN A 133 13.11 -18.17 15.23
C ASN A 133 12.13 -17.69 14.14
N LEU A 134 12.65 -17.26 12.98
CA LEU A 134 11.83 -17.08 11.78
C LEU A 134 11.41 -18.46 11.25
N VAL A 135 10.17 -18.85 11.51
CA VAL A 135 9.52 -19.97 10.81
C VAL A 135 9.27 -19.51 9.38
N VAL A 136 10.18 -19.85 8.48
CA VAL A 136 10.10 -19.48 7.05
C VAL A 136 8.85 -20.12 6.43
N GLY A 137 7.88 -19.29 6.09
CA GLY A 137 6.74 -19.68 5.27
C GLY A 137 7.13 -19.78 3.78
N PRO A 138 6.15 -19.96 2.88
CA PRO A 138 6.41 -20.04 1.44
C PRO A 138 6.93 -18.73 0.82
N ASN A 139 6.85 -17.60 1.55
CA ASN A 139 7.28 -16.27 1.08
C ASN A 139 8.14 -15.58 2.17
N PRO A 140 9.41 -16.00 2.40
CA PRO A 140 10.24 -15.50 3.49
C PRO A 140 10.41 -13.97 3.49
N GLN A 141 10.35 -13.32 2.32
CA GLN A 141 10.42 -11.87 2.18
C GLN A 141 9.21 -11.17 2.84
N VAL A 142 8.01 -11.72 2.65
CA VAL A 142 6.76 -11.23 3.24
C VAL A 142 6.76 -11.45 4.75
N ASP A 143 7.26 -12.60 5.20
CA ASP A 143 7.36 -12.93 6.62
C ASP A 143 8.33 -11.99 7.35
N VAL A 144 9.47 -11.61 6.75
CA VAL A 144 10.40 -10.63 7.32
C VAL A 144 9.81 -9.22 7.39
N VAL A 145 9.14 -8.73 6.34
CA VAL A 145 8.52 -7.40 6.36
C VAL A 145 7.34 -7.34 7.34
N ARG A 146 6.51 -8.38 7.41
CA ARG A 146 5.45 -8.47 8.42
C ARG A 146 6.05 -8.48 9.83
N ARG A 147 7.12 -9.27 10.05
CA ARG A 147 7.79 -9.36 11.36
C ARG A 147 8.45 -8.05 11.80
N PHE A 148 8.94 -7.24 10.86
CA PHE A 148 9.43 -5.89 11.13
C PHE A 148 8.33 -5.01 11.73
N PHE A 149 7.16 -4.93 11.10
CA PHE A 149 6.02 -4.17 11.62
C PHE A 149 5.40 -4.75 12.90
N GLU A 150 5.44 -6.07 13.11
CA GLU A 150 5.04 -6.71 14.38
C GLU A 150 5.94 -6.30 15.56
N LEU A 151 7.23 -6.08 15.33
CA LEU A 151 8.22 -5.77 16.37
C LEU A 151 8.22 -4.30 16.77
N LEU A 152 8.02 -3.39 15.82
CA LEU A 152 8.17 -1.94 16.01
C LEU A 152 7.45 -1.34 17.23
N PRO A 153 6.17 -1.67 17.55
CA PRO A 153 5.46 -1.05 18.69
C PRO A 153 5.93 -1.52 20.07
N ALA A 154 6.70 -2.61 20.15
CA ALA A 154 7.06 -3.28 21.40
C ALA A 154 8.56 -3.38 21.64
N ASN A 155 9.35 -3.53 20.56
CA ASN A 155 10.80 -3.50 20.59
C ASN A 155 11.37 -3.07 19.22
N PRO A 156 11.46 -1.75 18.94
CA PRO A 156 12.08 -1.26 17.71
C PRO A 156 13.57 -1.61 17.61
N ALA A 157 14.25 -1.84 18.75
CA ALA A 157 15.64 -2.29 18.74
C ALA A 157 15.79 -3.73 18.20
N ASP A 158 14.80 -4.62 18.39
CA ASP A 158 14.77 -5.92 17.70
C ASP A 158 14.33 -5.78 16.24
N ALA A 159 13.40 -4.88 15.92
CA ALA A 159 13.02 -4.60 14.53
C ALA A 159 14.22 -4.14 13.68
N SER A 160 15.09 -3.29 14.24
CA SER A 160 16.33 -2.82 13.59
C SER A 160 17.24 -3.96 13.13
N ARG A 161 17.22 -5.12 13.81
CA ARG A 161 18.04 -6.30 13.49
C ARG A 161 17.63 -7.00 12.19
N LEU A 162 16.47 -6.68 11.62
CA LEU A 162 16.00 -7.16 10.31
C LEU A 162 16.46 -6.28 9.14
N LEU A 163 17.00 -5.10 9.42
CA LEU A 163 17.48 -4.14 8.43
C LEU A 163 18.95 -4.40 8.01
N SER A 164 19.38 -3.73 6.94
CA SER A 164 20.78 -3.42 6.65
C SER A 164 21.24 -2.23 7.50
N ARG A 165 22.56 -2.04 7.63
CA ARG A 165 23.11 -0.88 8.36
C ARG A 165 22.77 0.44 7.66
N ASP A 166 22.70 0.45 6.34
CA ASP A 166 22.44 1.63 5.52
C ASP A 166 21.03 2.21 5.76
N LEU A 167 20.08 1.37 6.17
CA LEU A 167 18.72 1.75 6.51
C LEU A 167 18.54 2.27 7.94
N LEU A 168 19.56 2.19 8.80
CA LEU A 168 19.50 2.72 10.17
C LEU A 168 19.74 4.24 10.22
N GLY A 169 20.30 4.84 9.16
CA GLY A 169 20.45 6.29 9.08
C GLY A 169 21.65 6.87 9.85
N GLY A 170 22.66 6.03 10.14
CA GLY A 170 23.88 6.42 10.83
C GLY A 170 23.99 5.79 12.22
N ASP A 171 22.95 5.93 13.05
CA ASP A 171 22.87 5.34 14.39
C ASP A 171 21.57 4.55 14.62
N ALA A 172 21.65 3.48 15.40
CA ALA A 172 20.50 2.62 15.72
C ALA A 172 19.60 3.21 16.83
N GLY A 173 20.13 4.09 17.68
CA GLY A 173 19.38 4.86 18.67
C GLY A 173 18.49 5.92 18.02
N ASP A 174 18.99 6.64 17.00
CA ASP A 174 18.19 7.56 16.19
C ASP A 174 17.00 6.85 15.50
N PHE A 175 17.24 5.63 14.98
CA PHE A 175 16.15 4.78 14.49
C PHE A 175 15.13 4.47 15.59
N VAL A 176 15.56 3.96 16.75
CA VAL A 176 14.68 3.63 17.88
C VAL A 176 13.86 4.82 18.34
N ALA A 177 14.51 5.97 18.57
CA ALA A 177 13.85 7.21 19.02
C ALA A 177 12.81 7.74 18.03
N SER A 178 13.02 7.53 16.72
CA SER A 178 12.01 7.92 15.70
C SER A 178 10.67 7.18 15.85
N TRP A 179 10.67 6.00 16.48
CA TRP A 179 9.46 5.21 16.74
C TRP A 179 8.82 5.48 18.11
N ASP A 180 9.44 6.26 19.00
CA ASP A 180 8.93 6.49 20.37
C ASP A 180 7.52 7.11 20.38
N ASP A 181 7.15 7.91 19.39
CA ASP A 181 5.81 8.51 19.28
C ASP A 181 4.77 7.61 18.58
N VAL A 182 5.10 6.39 18.16
CA VAL A 182 4.14 5.43 17.60
C VAL A 182 3.56 4.53 18.70
N GLN A 183 2.24 4.60 18.89
CA GLN A 183 1.51 3.84 19.91
C GLN A 183 0.98 2.50 19.39
N ALA A 184 0.60 2.41 18.12
CA ALA A 184 0.07 1.19 17.52
C ALA A 184 0.36 1.13 16.01
N ILE A 185 0.46 -0.09 15.48
CA ILE A 185 0.58 -0.35 14.03
C ILE A 185 -0.40 -1.45 13.65
N THR A 186 -1.19 -1.21 12.61
CA THR A 186 -2.10 -2.16 11.97
C THR A 186 -1.58 -2.47 10.57
N ILE A 187 -1.31 -3.73 10.28
CA ILE A 187 -0.86 -4.17 8.94
C ILE A 187 -2.11 -4.44 8.11
N GLU A 188 -2.39 -3.60 7.10
CA GLU A 188 -3.52 -3.75 6.19
C GLU A 188 -3.23 -4.79 5.10
N SER A 189 -1.99 -4.79 4.58
CA SER A 189 -1.54 -5.72 3.55
C SER A 189 -0.02 -5.88 3.55
N THR A 190 0.47 -7.05 3.11
CA THR A 190 1.88 -7.26 2.77
C THR A 190 1.94 -8.26 1.63
N THR A 191 2.38 -7.82 0.45
CA THR A 191 2.29 -8.56 -0.81
C THR A 191 3.62 -8.59 -1.55
N LEU A 192 4.10 -9.78 -1.93
CA LEU A 192 5.25 -9.94 -2.82
C LEU A 192 4.87 -9.57 -4.25
N ARG A 193 5.66 -8.71 -4.90
CA ARG A 193 5.46 -8.25 -6.27
C ARG A 193 6.33 -9.08 -7.25
N PRO A 194 6.00 -9.11 -8.56
CA PRO A 194 6.75 -9.89 -9.56
C PRO A 194 8.22 -9.46 -9.75
N ASP A 195 8.61 -8.29 -9.26
CA ASP A 195 9.98 -7.77 -9.27
C ASP A 195 10.79 -8.19 -8.02
N GLY A 196 10.23 -9.05 -7.16
CA GLY A 196 10.85 -9.50 -5.91
C GLY A 196 10.75 -8.51 -4.76
N THR A 197 10.14 -7.33 -4.98
CA THR A 197 9.90 -6.35 -3.92
C THR A 197 8.65 -6.69 -3.11
N VAL A 198 8.58 -6.26 -1.85
CA VAL A 198 7.40 -6.43 -1.01
C VAL A 198 6.71 -5.08 -0.83
N LEU A 199 5.46 -4.98 -1.26
CA LEU A 199 4.59 -3.84 -0.93
C LEU A 199 3.92 -4.13 0.42
N ALA A 200 4.13 -3.24 1.39
CA ALA A 200 3.35 -3.21 2.61
C ALA A 200 2.41 -2.00 2.63
N VAL A 201 1.26 -2.18 3.25
CA VAL A 201 0.31 -1.12 3.57
C VAL A 201 0.06 -1.20 5.06
N VAL A 202 0.31 -0.11 5.78
CA VAL A 202 0.19 -0.03 7.23
C VAL A 202 -0.54 1.23 7.66
N SER A 203 -1.38 1.12 8.68
CA SER A 203 -1.95 2.25 9.41
C SER A 203 -1.31 2.34 10.79
N MET A 204 -0.73 3.49 11.09
CA MET A 204 0.03 3.75 12.32
C MET A 204 -0.71 4.79 13.16
N GLN A 205 -0.80 4.57 14.47
CA GLN A 205 -1.34 5.53 15.42
C GLN A 205 -0.21 6.20 16.19
N GLU A 206 -0.16 7.52 16.15
CA GLU A 206 0.72 8.33 17.00
C GLU A 206 0.21 8.39 18.44
N ARG A 207 1.11 8.66 19.40
CA ARG A 207 0.80 9.03 20.80
C ARG A 207 -0.16 10.21 20.93
N THR A 208 -0.26 11.06 19.89
CA THR A 208 -1.23 12.15 19.78
C THR A 208 -2.66 11.69 19.49
N GLY A 209 -2.87 10.39 19.24
CA GLY A 209 -4.12 9.78 18.81
C GLY A 209 -4.36 9.86 17.29
N ARG A 210 -3.55 10.61 16.53
CA ARG A 210 -3.66 10.74 15.07
C ARG A 210 -3.31 9.43 14.36
N TRP A 211 -4.01 9.16 13.26
CA TRP A 211 -3.73 8.02 12.39
C TRP A 211 -3.06 8.46 11.08
N MET A 212 -2.07 7.67 10.65
CA MET A 212 -1.35 7.85 9.38
C MET A 212 -1.28 6.50 8.65
N ARG A 213 -1.84 6.44 7.45
CA ARG A 213 -1.73 5.30 6.54
C ARG A 213 -0.56 5.51 5.58
N VAL A 214 0.28 4.50 5.43
CA VAL A 214 1.50 4.55 4.61
C VAL A 214 1.59 3.32 3.71
N GLU A 215 1.93 3.53 2.44
CA GLU A 215 2.20 2.50 1.45
C GLU A 215 3.71 2.50 1.13
N GLN A 216 4.37 1.36 1.33
CA GLN A 216 5.84 1.28 1.25
C GLN A 216 6.30 0.07 0.45
N VAL A 217 7.33 0.26 -0.37
CA VAL A 217 8.00 -0.83 -1.11
C VAL A 217 9.34 -1.14 -0.46
N PHE A 218 9.55 -2.42 -0.17
CA PHE A 218 10.74 -2.96 0.45
C PHE A 218 11.51 -3.84 -0.53
N ARG A 219 12.85 -3.71 -0.53
CA ARG A 219 13.77 -4.64 -1.21
C ARG A 219 14.53 -5.42 -0.15
N LEU A 220 14.75 -6.71 -0.37
CA LEU A 220 15.40 -7.60 0.58
C LEU A 220 16.59 -8.35 -0.04
N THR A 221 17.49 -8.88 0.78
CA THR A 221 18.55 -9.78 0.33
C THR A 221 17.98 -11.14 -0.12
N ASP A 222 18.44 -11.62 -1.26
CA ASP A 222 18.20 -13.01 -1.69
C ASP A 222 19.19 -13.94 -0.98
N THR A 223 18.85 -14.29 0.25
CA THR A 223 19.69 -15.08 1.17
C THR A 223 18.82 -15.93 2.10
N THR A 224 19.38 -16.98 2.69
CA THR A 224 18.69 -17.89 3.64
C THR A 224 18.12 -17.20 4.89
N VAL A 225 18.61 -16.01 5.24
CA VAL A 225 18.02 -15.13 6.26
C VAL A 225 17.85 -13.74 5.63
N PRO A 226 16.68 -13.43 5.02
CA PRO A 226 16.49 -12.17 4.31
C PRO A 226 16.59 -10.97 5.25
N ARG A 227 17.24 -9.91 4.78
CA ARG A 227 17.32 -8.61 5.42
C ARG A 227 16.72 -7.56 4.51
N ILE A 228 16.04 -6.58 5.09
CA ILE A 228 15.57 -5.41 4.35
C ILE A 228 16.78 -4.54 4.00
N VAL A 229 16.97 -4.20 2.72
CA VAL A 229 18.13 -3.42 2.21
C VAL A 229 17.75 -2.09 1.56
N ALA A 230 16.50 -1.94 1.13
CA ALA A 230 15.96 -0.64 0.71
C ALA A 230 14.48 -0.53 1.12
N ALA A 231 14.05 0.71 1.38
CA ALA A 231 12.66 1.08 1.63
C ALA A 231 12.35 2.39 0.89
N GLU A 232 11.13 2.50 0.37
CA GLU A 232 10.64 3.61 -0.45
C GLU A 232 9.16 3.84 -0.12
N VAL A 233 8.79 5.08 0.21
CA VAL A 233 7.38 5.46 0.47
C VAL A 233 6.70 5.82 -0.85
N LEU A 234 5.67 5.06 -1.22
CA LEU A 234 4.82 5.37 -2.38
C LEU A 234 3.74 6.40 -2.02
N SER A 235 3.21 6.32 -0.81
CA SER A 235 2.17 7.21 -0.31
C SER A 235 2.21 7.27 1.22
N ALA A 236 1.93 8.46 1.77
CA ALA A 236 1.60 8.65 3.17
C ALA A 236 0.42 9.61 3.25
N GLN A 237 -0.56 9.33 4.12
CA GLN A 237 -1.76 10.15 4.28
C GLN A 237 -2.26 10.07 5.73
N ARG A 238 -2.85 11.18 6.23
CA ARG A 238 -3.59 11.17 7.49
C ARG A 238 -4.99 10.58 7.27
N SER A 239 -5.52 9.93 8.30
CA SER A 239 -6.89 9.38 8.34
C SER A 239 -7.75 10.13 9.36
#